data_AF-A0A178X1R0-F1
#
_entry.id   AF-A0A178X1R0-F1
#
_cell.length_a   1.000
_cell.length_b   1.000
_cell.length_c   1.000
_cell.angle_alpha   90.00
_cell.angle_beta   90.00
_cell.angle_gamma   90.00
#
_symmetry.space_group_name_H-M   'P 1'
#
loop_
_entity.id
_entity.type
_entity.pdbx_description
1 polymer ?
#
loop_
_entity_poly.entity_id
_entity_poly.type
_entity_poly.pdbx_seq_one_letter_code
_entity_poly.pdbx_strand_id
1 'polypeptide(L)'
;MVVRKEILPGPRLPRTERNRLAIDCVVDSLLRCLPLAEQTRLGIVAANRGRTCDREALLMEVSLRTRRSPHAARCLVRAVYSALGQTSPELASRVRAGVSPDVLVLLGGTRQPSRWSRETPPRCRSG
;
A
#
# COMPACT_ATOMS: atom_id res chain seq x y z
N MET A 1 31.02 -17.09 -33.74
CA MET A 1 29.55 -17.20 -33.84
C MET A 1 29.00 -17.20 -32.41
N VAL A 2 28.45 -16.07 -31.91
CA VAL A 2 28.04 -15.92 -30.50
C VAL A 2 26.54 -16.16 -30.40
N VAL A 3 26.15 -17.26 -29.76
CA VAL A 3 24.75 -17.63 -29.51
C VAL A 3 24.16 -16.64 -28.52
N ARG A 4 23.26 -15.76 -28.99
CA ARG A 4 22.43 -14.92 -28.13
C ARG A 4 21.51 -15.84 -27.34
N LYS A 5 21.76 -15.95 -26.03
CA LYS A 5 20.88 -16.64 -25.08
C LYS A 5 19.61 -15.80 -24.96
N GLU A 6 18.56 -16.18 -25.67
CA GLU A 6 17.24 -15.56 -25.53
C GLU A 6 16.79 -15.72 -24.08
N ILE A 7 16.68 -14.60 -23.35
CA ILE A 7 16.12 -14.58 -22.01
C ILE A 7 14.62 -14.76 -22.19
N LEU A 8 14.17 -16.02 -22.20
CA LEU A 8 12.77 -16.37 -22.16
C LEU A 8 12.13 -15.67 -20.95
N PRO A 9 11.13 -14.79 -21.15
CA PRO A 9 10.42 -14.19 -20.03
C PRO A 9 9.76 -15.32 -19.24
N GLY A 10 10.19 -15.48 -17.98
CA GLY A 10 9.65 -16.50 -17.08
C GLY A 10 8.12 -16.43 -16.97
N PRO A 11 7.49 -17.50 -16.48
CA PRO A 11 6.04 -17.65 -16.46
C PRO A 11 5.38 -16.43 -15.81
N ARG A 12 4.47 -15.81 -16.56
CA ARG A 12 3.70 -14.66 -16.08
C ARG A 12 2.68 -15.18 -15.06
N LEU A 13 2.88 -14.87 -13.77
CA LEU A 13 1.89 -15.17 -12.73
C LEU A 13 0.47 -14.76 -13.16
N PRO A 14 -0.56 -15.57 -12.86
CA PRO A 14 -1.96 -15.23 -13.08
C PRO A 14 -2.28 -13.85 -12.53
N ARG A 15 -3.13 -13.09 -13.23
CA ARG A 15 -3.50 -11.72 -12.83
C ARG A 15 -4.03 -11.63 -11.39
N THR A 16 -4.77 -12.64 -10.94
CA THR A 16 -5.30 -12.75 -9.58
C THR A 16 -4.20 -12.89 -8.53
N GLU A 17 -3.19 -13.72 -8.79
CA GLU A 17 -2.08 -13.95 -7.87
C GLU A 17 -1.17 -12.71 -7.77
N ARG A 18 -0.91 -12.04 -8.90
CA ARG A 18 -0.21 -10.75 -8.89
C ARG A 18 -0.93 -9.67 -8.10
N ASN A 19 -2.26 -9.64 -8.19
CA ASN A 19 -3.06 -8.66 -7.46
C ASN A 19 -3.04 -8.95 -5.96
N ARG A 20 -3.11 -10.22 -5.55
CA ARG A 20 -2.97 -10.62 -4.14
C ARG A 20 -1.61 -10.19 -3.58
N LEU A 21 -0.52 -10.55 -4.26
CA LEU A 21 0.83 -10.14 -3.86
C LEU A 21 0.98 -8.62 -3.77
N ALA A 22 0.35 -7.87 -4.68
CA ALA A 22 0.38 -6.41 -4.65
C ALA A 22 -0.41 -5.83 -3.46
N ILE A 23 -1.54 -6.43 -3.09
CA ILE A 23 -2.32 -6.06 -1.90
C ILE A 23 -1.51 -6.37 -0.64
N ASP A 24 -0.97 -7.58 -0.52
CA ASP A 24 -0.17 -8.02 0.63
C ASP A 24 1.05 -7.13 0.81
N CYS A 25 1.74 -6.76 -0.27
CA CYS A 25 2.85 -5.82 -0.23
C CYS A 25 2.42 -4.45 0.31
N VAL A 26 1.29 -3.92 -0.13
CA VAL A 26 0.81 -2.62 0.35
C VAL A 26 0.43 -2.66 1.83
N VAL A 27 -0.26 -3.72 2.27
CA VAL A 27 -0.61 -3.90 3.68
C VAL A 27 0.65 -4.01 4.52
N ASP A 28 1.60 -4.86 4.14
CA ASP A 28 2.88 -5.02 4.84
C ASP A 28 3.66 -3.69 4.90
N SER A 29 3.77 -2.95 3.79
CA SER A 29 4.45 -1.64 3.79
C SER A 29 3.75 -0.62 4.68
N LEU A 30 2.40 -0.53 4.66
CA LEU A 30 1.65 0.37 5.54
C LEU A 30 1.84 0.03 7.02
N LEU A 31 1.90 -1.26 7.35
CA LEU A 31 2.09 -1.70 8.72
C LEU A 31 3.51 -1.43 9.23
N ARG A 32 4.53 -1.56 8.36
CA ARG A 32 5.92 -1.20 8.68
C ARG A 32 6.12 0.29 8.91
N CYS A 33 5.23 1.13 8.37
CA CYS A 33 5.22 2.57 8.59
C CYS A 33 4.68 3.00 9.96
N LEU A 34 4.07 2.08 10.73
CA LEU A 34 3.50 2.42 12.03
C LEU A 34 4.59 2.65 13.08
N PRO A 35 4.32 3.39 14.17
CA PRO A 35 5.24 3.51 15.28
C PRO A 35 5.53 2.13 15.88
N LEU A 36 6.73 1.95 16.45
CA LEU A 36 7.17 0.67 17.01
C LEU A 36 6.18 0.08 18.02
N ALA A 37 5.54 0.93 18.83
CA ALA A 37 4.52 0.52 19.80
C ALA A 37 3.33 -0.16 19.13
N GLU A 38 2.83 0.38 18.01
CA GLU A 38 1.71 -0.19 17.27
C GLU A 38 2.13 -1.44 16.49
N GLN A 39 3.33 -1.46 15.90
CA GLN A 39 3.89 -2.66 15.28
C GLN A 39 3.98 -3.83 16.27
N THR A 40 4.41 -3.55 17.50
CA THR A 40 4.54 -4.56 18.57
C THR A 40 3.18 -5.08 19.02
N ARG A 41 2.18 -4.20 19.18
CA ARG A 41 0.78 -4.58 19.51
C ARG A 41 0.14 -5.45 18.43
N LEU A 42 0.53 -5.25 17.17
CA LEU A 42 0.05 -6.04 16.03
C LEU A 42 0.90 -7.30 15.79
N GLY A 43 1.90 -7.58 16.62
CA GLY A 43 2.76 -8.77 16.50
C GLY A 43 3.68 -8.76 15.27
N ILE A 44 3.97 -7.60 14.70
CA ILE A 44 4.67 -7.48 13.41
C ILE A 44 6.16 -7.67 13.61
N VAL A 45 6.72 -8.77 13.12
CA VAL A 45 8.16 -9.04 13.12
C VAL A 45 8.76 -8.64 11.77
N ALA A 46 9.25 -7.40 11.68
CA ALA A 46 9.88 -6.85 10.48
C ALA A 46 11.31 -6.38 10.75
N ALA A 47 12.21 -6.59 9.79
CA ALA A 47 13.63 -6.22 9.89
C ALA A 47 13.91 -4.71 9.96
N ASN A 48 12.89 -3.86 9.79
CA ASN A 48 12.99 -2.38 9.80
C ASN A 48 11.98 -1.74 10.77
N ARG A 49 11.74 -2.41 11.90
CA ARG A 49 10.87 -1.92 12.98
C ARG A 49 11.23 -0.49 13.41
N GLY A 50 10.21 0.35 13.61
CA GLY A 50 10.36 1.67 14.24
C GLY A 50 10.76 2.83 13.33
N ARG A 51 10.89 2.63 12.00
CA ARG A 51 10.97 3.76 11.05
C ARG A 51 9.56 4.22 10.69
N THR A 52 9.22 5.45 11.05
CA THR A 52 8.08 6.13 10.43
C THR A 52 8.42 6.36 8.96
N CYS A 53 7.46 6.11 8.07
CA CYS A 53 7.67 6.37 6.64
C CYS A 53 7.04 7.71 6.25
N ASP A 54 7.75 8.44 5.41
CA ASP A 54 7.17 9.56 4.66
C ASP A 54 6.41 9.02 3.44
N ARG A 55 5.66 9.91 2.79
CA ARG A 55 4.85 9.57 1.62
C ARG A 55 5.70 9.01 0.46
N GLU A 56 6.85 9.62 0.21
CA GLU A 56 7.71 9.27 -0.94
C GLU A 56 8.37 7.89 -0.74
N ALA A 57 8.86 7.59 0.48
CA ALA A 57 9.41 6.28 0.81
C ALA A 57 8.37 5.17 0.68
N LEU A 58 7.14 5.39 1.16
CA LEU A 58 6.05 4.41 1.01
C LEU A 58 5.74 4.13 -0.47
N LEU A 59 5.59 5.19 -1.28
CA LEU A 59 5.29 5.04 -2.69
C LEU A 59 6.44 4.39 -3.47
N MET A 60 7.68 4.76 -3.15
CA MET A 60 8.87 4.15 -3.74
C MET A 60 8.95 2.67 -3.40
N GLU A 61 8.77 2.29 -2.13
CA GLU A 61 8.78 0.88 -1.70
C GLU A 61 7.70 0.07 -2.42
N VAL A 62 6.45 0.56 -2.45
CA VAL A 62 5.35 -0.12 -3.13
C VAL A 62 5.60 -0.21 -4.63
N SER A 63 6.13 0.84 -5.26
CA SER A 63 6.45 0.85 -6.69
C SER A 63 7.50 -0.21 -7.03
N LEU A 64 8.57 -0.30 -6.24
CA LEU A 64 9.64 -1.29 -6.40
C LEU A 64 9.12 -2.72 -6.21
N ARG A 65 8.37 -2.97 -5.12
CA ARG A 65 7.86 -4.31 -4.78
C ARG A 65 6.81 -4.81 -5.77
N THR A 66 5.95 -3.92 -6.26
CA THR A 66 4.87 -4.27 -7.19
C THR A 66 5.24 -4.11 -8.67
N ARG A 67 6.44 -3.56 -8.96
CA ARG A 67 6.92 -3.19 -10.30
C ARG A 67 5.91 -2.31 -11.05
N ARG A 68 5.36 -1.31 -10.36
CA ARG A 68 4.37 -0.37 -10.88
C ARG A 68 4.94 1.04 -10.91
N SER A 69 4.39 1.88 -11.80
CA SER A 69 4.72 3.30 -11.80
C SER A 69 4.28 3.96 -10.47
N PRO A 70 4.93 5.07 -10.06
CA PRO A 70 4.56 5.78 -8.83
C PRO A 70 3.08 6.18 -8.77
N HIS A 71 2.51 6.56 -9.92
CA HIS A 71 1.08 6.86 -10.03
C HIS A 71 0.21 5.62 -9.76
N ALA A 72 0.54 4.48 -10.36
CA ALA A 72 -0.19 3.23 -10.15
C ALA A 72 -0.01 2.69 -8.71
N ALA A 73 1.15 2.88 -8.10
CA ALA A 73 1.39 2.58 -6.68
C ALA A 73 0.51 3.44 -5.77
N ARG A 74 0.43 4.76 -6.01
CA ARG A 74 -0.47 5.66 -5.26
C ARG A 74 -1.93 5.20 -5.34
N CYS A 75 -2.37 4.84 -6.54
CA CYS A 75 -3.71 4.32 -6.76
C CYS A 75 -3.98 3.02 -6.02
N LEU A 76 -3.01 2.11 -6.04
CA LEU A 76 -3.08 0.85 -5.32
C LEU A 76 -3.16 1.07 -3.80
N VAL A 77 -2.32 1.93 -3.24
CA VAL A 77 -2.32 2.27 -1.80
C VAL A 77 -3.67 2.81 -1.36
N ARG A 78 -4.26 3.74 -2.13
CA ARG A 78 -5.60 4.27 -1.85
C ARG A 78 -6.68 3.19 -1.91
N ALA A 79 -6.66 2.35 -2.94
CA ALA A 79 -7.65 1.30 -3.12
C ALA A 79 -7.58 0.27 -1.99
N VAL A 80 -6.38 -0.18 -1.62
CA VAL A 80 -6.15 -1.14 -0.54
C VAL A 80 -6.58 -0.57 0.80
N TYR A 81 -6.25 0.69 1.12
CA TYR A 81 -6.68 1.31 2.36
C TYR A 81 -8.21 1.50 2.42
N SER A 82 -8.85 1.88 1.32
CA SER A 82 -10.31 1.96 1.24
C SER A 82 -10.97 0.60 1.47
N ALA A 83 -10.40 -0.48 0.91
CA ALA A 83 -10.89 -1.83 1.14
C ALA A 83 -10.66 -2.27 2.59
N LEU A 84 -9.52 -1.91 3.18
CA LEU A 84 -9.22 -2.19 4.58
C LEU A 84 -10.23 -1.54 5.52
N GLY A 85 -10.67 -0.31 5.23
CA GLY A 85 -11.73 0.35 5.98
C GLY A 85 -13.09 -0.37 5.94
N GLN A 86 -13.35 -1.21 4.94
CA GLN A 86 -14.57 -2.00 4.83
C GLN A 86 -14.44 -3.37 5.50
N THR A 87 -13.26 -3.99 5.43
CA THR A 87 -13.03 -5.36 5.93
C THR A 87 -12.51 -5.42 7.36
N SER A 88 -11.76 -4.41 7.80
CA SER A 88 -11.19 -4.31 9.15
C SER A 88 -11.07 -2.84 9.55
N PRO A 89 -12.20 -2.22 9.98
CA PRO A 89 -12.23 -0.82 10.35
C PRO A 89 -11.31 -0.49 11.52
N GLU A 90 -11.09 -1.44 12.45
CA GLU A 90 -10.16 -1.29 13.58
C GLU A 90 -8.72 -1.15 13.07
N LEU A 91 -8.30 -1.98 12.11
CA LEU A 91 -6.96 -1.90 11.55
C LEU A 91 -6.77 -0.61 10.74
N ALA A 92 -7.77 -0.23 9.94
CA ALA A 92 -7.75 1.03 9.21
C ALA A 92 -7.64 2.24 10.16
N SER A 93 -8.37 2.22 11.29
CA SER A 93 -8.29 3.27 12.31
C SER A 93 -6.91 3.34 12.97
N ARG A 94 -6.29 2.20 13.28
CA ARG A 94 -4.93 2.15 13.83
C ARG A 94 -3.90 2.66 12.82
N VAL A 95 -4.02 2.25 11.56
CA VAL A 95 -3.16 2.77 10.49
C VAL A 95 -3.29 4.29 10.39
N ARG A 96 -4.53 4.80 10.37
CA ARG A 96 -4.80 6.24 10.34
C ARG A 96 -4.16 7.01 11.49
N ALA A 97 -4.20 6.45 12.70
CA ALA A 97 -3.65 7.07 13.91
C ALA A 97 -2.12 7.01 13.99
N GLY A 98 -1.51 5.99 13.39
CA GLY A 98 -0.07 5.74 13.47
C GLY A 98 0.76 6.33 12.33
N VAL A 99 0.20 6.50 11.13
CA VAL A 99 0.97 7.00 9.98
C VAL A 99 1.25 8.50 10.07
N SER A 100 2.30 8.93 9.38
CA SER A 100 2.63 10.36 9.26
C SER A 100 1.51 11.15 8.55
N PRO A 101 1.38 12.47 8.80
CA PRO A 101 0.39 13.32 8.14
C PRO A 101 0.44 13.26 6.61
N ASP A 102 1.64 13.17 6.03
CA ASP A 102 1.81 13.10 4.57
C ASP A 102 1.25 11.80 3.99
N VAL A 103 1.42 10.68 4.70
CA VAL A 103 0.81 9.41 4.35
C VAL A 103 -0.69 9.47 4.56
N LEU A 104 -1.18 10.12 5.62
CA LEU A 104 -2.62 10.28 5.85
C LEU A 104 -3.33 11.02 4.69
N VAL A 105 -2.70 12.08 4.15
CA VAL A 105 -3.19 12.78 2.95
C VAL A 105 -3.20 11.86 1.73
N LEU A 106 -2.17 11.02 1.56
CA LEU A 106 -2.10 10.01 0.50
C LEU A 106 -3.30 9.05 0.57
N LEU A 107 -3.65 8.59 1.77
CA LEU A 107 -4.77 7.67 2.03
C LEU A 107 -6.16 8.29 1.79
N GLY A 108 -6.23 9.59 1.49
CA GLY A 108 -7.50 10.31 1.26
C GLY A 108 -8.05 10.98 2.50
N GLY A 109 -7.23 11.19 3.53
CA GLY A 109 -7.60 11.94 4.72
C GLY A 109 -7.78 13.44 4.43
N THR A 110 -8.93 13.84 3.92
CA THR A 110 -9.48 15.15 4.27
C THR A 110 -10.08 15.04 5.68
N ARG A 111 -9.94 16.08 6.51
CA ARG A 111 -10.69 16.24 7.78
C ARG A 111 -12.09 15.68 7.59
N GLN A 112 -12.44 14.68 8.37
CA GLN A 112 -13.70 13.97 8.28
C GLN A 112 -14.84 14.90 8.71
N PRO A 113 -15.78 15.33 7.85
CA PRO A 113 -17.08 15.74 8.32
C PRO A 113 -17.88 14.46 8.57
N SER A 114 -18.55 14.43 9.70
CA SER A 114 -19.49 13.41 10.17
C SER A 114 -20.67 13.23 9.21
N ARG A 115 -20.46 12.57 8.07
CA ARG A 115 -21.48 11.88 7.27
C ARG A 115 -20.74 11.05 6.22
N TRP A 116 -20.70 9.73 6.41
CA TRP A 116 -20.32 8.81 5.35
C TRP A 116 -21.41 8.85 4.28
N SER A 117 -21.38 9.88 3.43
CA SER A 117 -22.11 9.89 2.17
C SER A 117 -21.50 8.80 1.28
N ARG A 118 -22.37 8.03 0.62
CA ARG A 118 -22.04 7.02 -0.39
C ARG A 118 -21.43 7.66 -1.65
N GLU A 119 -20.34 8.42 -1.52
CA GLU A 119 -19.60 8.93 -2.66
C GLU A 119 -18.44 8.00 -2.97
N THR A 120 -18.62 7.29 -4.08
CA THR A 120 -17.64 6.45 -4.76
C THR A 120 -16.26 7.10 -4.75
N PRO A 121 -15.19 6.39 -4.30
CA PRO A 121 -13.84 6.97 -4.30
C PRO A 121 -13.40 7.35 -5.72
N PRO A 122 -12.59 8.43 -5.87
CA PRO A 122 -12.16 8.92 -7.17
C PRO A 122 -11.43 7.83 -7.95
N ARG A 123 -11.94 7.55 -9.16
CA ARG A 123 -11.43 6.48 -10.01
C ARG A 123 -10.01 6.80 -10.46
N CYS A 124 -9.06 5.97 -10.05
CA CYS A 124 -7.76 5.89 -10.69
C CYS A 124 -7.94 5.40 -12.13
N ARG A 125 -7.84 6.32 -13.09
CA ARG A 125 -7.81 5.96 -14.51
C ARG A 125 -6.38 5.58 -14.89
N SER A 126 -6.20 4.37 -15.38
CA SER A 126 -4.99 3.96 -16.09
C SER A 126 -4.97 4.68 -17.43
N GLY A 127 -4.08 5.66 -17.56
CA GLY A 127 -3.58 6.16 -18.85
C GLY A 127 -2.27 5.47 -19.19
#